data_AF-A0A527ZDD4-F1
#
_entry.id   AF-A0A527ZDD4-F1
#
_cell.length_a   1.000
_cell.length_b   1.000
_cell.length_c   1.000
_cell.angle_alpha   90.00
_cell.angle_beta   90.00
_cell.angle_gamma   90.00
#
_symmetry.space_group_name_H-M   'P 1'
#
loop_
_entity.id
_entity.type
_entity.pdbx_description
1 polymer ?
#
loop_
_entity_poly.entity_id
_entity_poly.type
_entity_poly.pdbx_seq_one_letter_code
_entity_poly.pdbx_strand_id
1 'polypeptide(L)' 'MLQDTAQLNLMFQALADPARRHMVERLSRGPASVSQLAEPLAMSLSAVVQHLNVLEA' A
#
# COMPACT_ATOMS: atom_id res chain seq x y z
N MET A 1 23.42 -15.32 3.76
CA MET A 1 22.12 -15.45 3.09
C MET A 1 21.92 -14.18 2.29
N LEU A 2 21.98 -14.25 0.96
CA LEU A 2 21.52 -13.14 0.13
C LEU A 2 20.02 -13.06 0.36
N GLN A 3 19.52 -11.99 0.97
CA GLN A 3 18.08 -11.77 1.06
C GLN A 3 17.52 -11.90 -0.36
N ASP A 4 16.49 -12.74 -0.52
CA ASP A 4 15.92 -13.12 -1.81
C ASP A 4 15.65 -11.87 -2.65
N THR A 5 16.51 -11.63 -3.66
CA THR A 5 16.43 -10.42 -4.50
C THR A 5 15.03 -10.24 -5.09
N ALA A 6 14.32 -11.34 -5.35
CA ALA A 6 12.93 -11.34 -5.79
C ALA A 6 11.98 -10.71 -4.76
N GLN A 7 12.08 -11.06 -3.48
CA GLN A 7 11.25 -10.49 -2.42
C GLN A 7 11.50 -8.99 -2.25
N LEU A 8 12.77 -8.59 -2.31
CA LEU A 8 13.17 -7.20 -2.17
C LEU A 8 12.68 -6.35 -3.37
N ASN A 9 12.73 -6.92 -4.57
CA ASN A 9 12.13 -6.31 -5.77
C ASN A 9 10.61 -6.15 -5.66
N LEU A 10 9.91 -7.15 -5.11
CA LEU A 10 8.46 -7.07 -4.88
C LEU A 10 8.12 -5.96 -3.87
N MET A 11 8.87 -5.85 -2.77
CA MET A 11 8.70 -4.76 -1.81
C MET A 11 8.91 -3.39 -2.46
N PHE A 12 9.96 -3.21 -3.26
CA PHE A 12 10.18 -1.95 -3.95
C PHE A 12 9.11 -1.64 -5.00
N GLN A 13 8.61 -2.64 -5.73
CA GLN A 13 7.46 -2.46 -6.62
C GLN A 13 6.21 -2.04 -5.83
N ALA A 14 5.91 -2.71 -4.72
CA ALA A 14 4.78 -2.36 -3.86
C ALA A 14 4.92 -0.93 -3.29
N LEU A 15 6.13 -0.46 -2.98
CA LEU A 15 6.32 0.90 -2.47
C LEU A 15 6.53 1.97 -3.56
N ALA A 16 6.64 1.60 -4.84
CA ALA A 16 6.88 2.54 -5.94
C ALA A 16 5.70 3.49 -6.19
N ASP A 17 4.48 3.09 -5.84
CA ASP A 17 3.27 3.88 -6.05
C ASP A 17 3.01 4.88 -4.91
N PRO A 18 2.75 6.16 -5.21
CA PRO A 18 2.55 7.19 -4.19
C PRO A 18 1.29 6.97 -3.33
N ALA A 19 0.21 6.42 -3.88
CA ALA A 19 -0.99 6.13 -3.12
C ALA A 19 -0.72 4.99 -2.12
N ARG A 20 0.02 3.94 -2.54
CA ARG A 20 0.45 2.87 -1.62
C ARG A 20 1.32 3.39 -0.49
N ARG A 21 2.28 4.29 -0.77
CA ARG A 21 3.08 4.93 0.29
C ARG A 21 2.23 5.74 1.26
N HIS A 22 1.23 6.47 0.76
CA HIS A 22 0.31 7.23 1.59
C HIS A 22 -0.53 6.30 2.51
N MET A 23 -1.01 5.17 1.99
CA MET A 23 -1.75 4.19 2.79
C MET A 23 -0.88 3.61 3.90
N VAL A 24 0.38 3.24 3.60
CA VAL A 24 1.34 2.74 4.60
C VAL A 24 1.61 3.80 5.67
N GLU A 25 1.85 5.05 5.27
CA GLU A 25 2.08 6.18 6.19
C GLU A 25 0.86 6.46 7.07
N ARG A 26 -0.36 6.30 6.54
CA ARG A 26 -1.58 6.43 7.35
C ARG A 26 -1.68 5.28 8.34
N LEU A 27 -1.49 4.05 7.90
CA LEU A 27 -1.62 2.84 8.74
C LEU A 27 -0.52 2.75 9.81
N SER A 28 0.66 3.31 9.56
CA SER A 28 1.73 3.38 10.57
C SER A 28 1.36 4.25 11.78
N ARG A 29 0.37 5.13 11.64
CA ARG A 29 -0.19 5.95 12.74
C ARG A 29 -1.30 5.22 13.52
N GLY A 30 -1.71 4.04 13.07
CA GLY A 30 -2.75 3.22 13.67
C GLY A 30 -3.82 2.79 12.66
N PRO A 31 -4.74 1.90 13.07
CA PRO A 31 -5.77 1.34 12.19
C PRO A 31 -6.61 2.42 11.50
N ALA A 32 -7.03 2.12 10.28
CA ALA A 32 -7.91 2.96 9.47
C ALA A 32 -8.86 2.07 8.64
N SER A 33 -10.07 2.56 8.39
CA SER A 33 -10.98 1.89 7.45
C SER A 33 -10.60 2.18 6.00
N VAL A 34 -11.06 1.34 5.07
CA VAL A 34 -10.85 1.56 3.62
C VAL A 34 -11.39 2.93 3.18
N SER A 35 -12.53 3.37 3.72
CA SER A 35 -13.08 4.69 3.43
C SER A 35 -12.17 5.82 3.91
N GLN A 36 -11.58 5.70 5.11
CA GLN A 36 -10.63 6.68 5.64
C GLN A 36 -9.33 6.74 4.82
N LEU A 37 -8.88 5.60 4.27
CA LEU A 37 -7.75 5.54 3.36
C LEU A 37 -8.06 6.13 1.98
N ALA A 38 -9.33 6.11 1.57
CA ALA A 38 -9.79 6.65 0.30
C ALA A 38 -10.00 8.17 0.32
N GLU A 39 -10.44 8.75 1.44
CA GLU A 39 -10.71 10.20 1.57
C GLU A 39 -9.64 11.12 0.94
N PRO A 40 -8.33 10.93 1.15
CA PRO A 40 -7.29 11.81 0.59
C PRO A 40 -6.91 11.48 -0.87
N LEU A 41 -7.34 10.34 -1.39
CA LEU A 41 -6.96 9.82 -2.70
C LEU A 41 -8.21 9.90 -3.58
N ALA A 42 -8.25 10.79 -4.58
CA ALA A 42 -9.41 10.98 -5.45
C ALA A 42 -9.69 9.76 -6.37
N MET A 43 -10.02 8.61 -5.76
CA MET A 43 -10.17 7.30 -6.36
C MET A 43 -11.31 6.52 -5.68
N SER A 44 -11.76 5.45 -6.32
CA SER A 44 -12.82 4.60 -5.78
C SER A 44 -12.31 3.70 -4.65
N LEU A 45 -13.22 3.24 -3.78
CA LEU A 45 -12.89 2.23 -2.75
C LEU A 45 -12.31 0.95 -3.35
N SER A 46 -12.77 0.55 -4.55
CA SER A 46 -12.24 -0.62 -5.27
C SER A 46 -10.77 -0.44 -5.63
N ALA A 47 -10.38 0.77 -6.08
CA ALA A 47 -8.98 1.09 -6.36
C ALA A 47 -8.14 1.02 -5.07
N VAL A 48 -8.66 1.53 -3.95
CA VAL A 48 -7.97 1.43 -2.65
C VAL A 48 -7.75 -0.02 -2.24
N VAL A 49 -8.76 -0.88 -2.36
CA VAL A 49 -8.62 -2.32 -2.07
C VAL A 49 -7.58 -2.97 -2.99
N GLN A 50 -7.53 -2.61 -4.26
CA GLN A 50 -6.50 -3.12 -5.18
C GLN A 50 -5.09 -2.73 -4.72
N HIS A 51 -4.90 -1.50 -4.26
CA HIS A 51 -3.63 -1.05 -3.70
C HIS A 51 -3.26 -1.79 -2.41
N LEU A 52 -4.23 -2.06 -1.53
CA LEU A 52 -4.03 -2.86 -0.31
C LEU A 52 -3.65 -4.30 -0.62
N ASN A 53 -4.30 -4.94 -1.60
CA ASN A 53 -3.97 -6.31 -2.01
C ASN A 53 -2.51 -6.44 -2.48
N VAL A 54 -1.95 -5.40 -3.12
CA VAL A 54 -0.53 -5.37 -3.52
C VAL A 54 0.39 -5.21 -2.31
N LEU A 55 -0.06 -4.54 -1.24
CA LEU A 55 0.72 -4.35 -0.02
C LEU A 55 0.68 -5.56 0.93
N GLU A 56 -0.36 -6.39 0.84
CA GLU A 56 -0.53 -7.60 1.67
C GLU A 56 0.08 -8.87 1.05
N ALA A 57 0.41 -8.84 -0.25
CA ALA A 57 1.03 -9.95 -0.99
C ALA A 57 2.48 -10.22 -0.58
#